data_AF-A0A3N6MXX1-F1
#
_entry.id   AF-A0A3N6MXX1-F1
#
_cell.length_a   1.000
_cell.length_b   1.000
_cell.length_c   1.000
_cell.angle_alpha   90.00
_cell.angle_beta   90.00
_cell.angle_gamma   90.00
#
_symmetry.space_group_name_H-M   'P 1'
#
loop_
_entity.id
_entity.type
_entity.pdbx_description
1 polymer ?
#
loop_
_entity_poly.entity_id
_entity_poly.type
_entity_poly.pdbx_seq_one_letter_code
_entity_poly.pdbx_strand_id
1 'polypeptide(L)'
;MLRVGSDKEVTSLESVSMSDRDFREDDLREWIISDPKSILGEEFLIIGREVAVQRIGDAIDLLGIDRDGNVVVIELKRGSLQGTVDFQGLKYAAYSSHWDYDYPSLAKRETT
;
A
#
# COMPACT_ATOMS: atom_id res chain seq x y z
N MET A 1 -2.49 -9.90 -22.48
CA MET A 1 -2.73 -11.11 -21.65
C MET A 1 -4.03 -11.75 -22.12
N LEU A 2 -4.30 -13.04 -21.88
CA LEU A 2 -5.58 -13.67 -22.26
C LEU A 2 -6.39 -13.95 -21.00
N ARG A 3 -7.69 -13.68 -21.03
CA ARG A 3 -8.66 -14.11 -20.01
C ARG A 3 -9.44 -15.29 -20.56
N VAL A 4 -9.56 -16.35 -19.77
CA VAL A 4 -10.40 -17.51 -20.07
C VAL A 4 -11.65 -17.45 -19.19
N GLY A 5 -12.82 -17.38 -19.81
CA GLY A 5 -14.13 -17.39 -19.15
C GLY A 5 -14.54 -18.78 -18.67
N SER A 6 -15.55 -18.85 -17.79
CA SER A 6 -16.09 -20.11 -17.27
C SER A 6 -16.78 -20.98 -18.34
N ASP A 7 -17.17 -20.36 -19.45
CA ASP A 7 -17.71 -20.94 -20.68
C ASP A 7 -16.62 -21.40 -21.68
N LYS A 8 -15.34 -21.33 -21.30
CA LYS A 8 -14.17 -21.59 -22.16
C LYS A 8 -13.98 -20.56 -23.27
N GLU A 9 -14.63 -19.40 -23.19
CA GLU A 9 -14.34 -18.30 -24.11
C GLU A 9 -12.99 -17.66 -23.78
N VAL A 10 -12.23 -17.31 -24.82
CA VAL A 10 -10.93 -16.65 -24.69
C VAL A 10 -11.05 -15.23 -25.20
N THR A 11 -10.75 -14.26 -24.33
CA THR A 11 -10.75 -12.83 -24.68
C THR A 11 -9.38 -12.22 -24.45
N SER A 12 -9.00 -11.30 -25.35
CA SER A 12 -7.80 -10.49 -25.18
C SER A 12 -8.01 -9.49 -24.05
N LEU A 13 -7.08 -9.45 -23.10
CA LEU A 13 -7.01 -8.39 -22.09
C LEU A 13 -6.21 -7.23 -22.65
N GLU A 14 -6.90 -6.13 -22.88
CA GLU A 14 -6.30 -4.84 -23.23
C GLU A 14 -5.64 -4.23 -22.00
N SER A 15 -4.46 -3.63 -22.20
CA SER A 15 -3.79 -2.85 -21.16
C SER A 15 -4.50 -1.52 -20.97
N VAL A 16 -4.80 -1.17 -19.72
CA VAL A 16 -5.36 0.13 -19.34
C VAL A 16 -4.44 0.79 -18.31
N SER A 17 -4.34 2.12 -18.33
CA SER A 17 -3.71 2.85 -17.23
C SER A 17 -4.75 3.24 -16.17
N MET A 18 -4.30 3.47 -14.94
CA MET A 18 -5.17 3.98 -13.87
C MET A 18 -5.77 5.34 -14.24
N SER A 19 -5.00 6.17 -14.93
CA SER A 19 -5.43 7.49 -15.40
C SER A 19 -6.55 7.41 -16.43
N ASP A 20 -6.55 6.40 -17.33
CA ASP A 20 -7.60 6.23 -18.35
C ASP A 20 -8.96 5.84 -17.76
N ARG A 21 -8.95 5.32 -16.53
CA ARG A 21 -10.13 4.77 -15.84
C ARG A 21 -10.57 5.60 -14.63
N ASP A 22 -9.95 6.77 -14.43
CA ASP A 22 -10.18 7.67 -13.27
C ASP A 22 -9.95 7.00 -11.90
N PHE A 23 -9.11 5.97 -11.86
CA PHE A 23 -8.74 5.32 -10.60
C PHE A 23 -7.76 6.18 -9.81
N ARG A 24 -7.96 6.21 -8.49
CA ARG A 24 -7.22 7.02 -7.52
C ARG A 24 -6.29 6.14 -6.69
N GLU A 25 -5.43 6.78 -5.91
CA GLU A 25 -4.54 6.06 -4.98
C GLU A 25 -5.32 5.27 -3.94
N ASP A 26 -6.49 5.77 -3.54
CA ASP A 26 -7.39 5.05 -2.63
C ASP A 26 -7.93 3.75 -3.24
N ASP A 27 -8.24 3.73 -4.54
CA ASP A 27 -8.63 2.49 -5.23
C ASP A 27 -7.49 1.46 -5.24
N LEU A 28 -6.26 1.91 -5.55
CA LEU A 28 -5.07 1.05 -5.51
C LEU A 28 -4.83 0.51 -4.10
N ARG A 29 -5.03 1.36 -3.09
CA ARG A 29 -4.90 0.99 -1.69
C ARG A 29 -5.87 -0.10 -1.31
N GLU A 30 -7.15 0.05 -1.65
CA GLU A 30 -8.17 -0.96 -1.39
C GLU A 30 -7.86 -2.28 -2.10
N TRP A 31 -7.36 -2.23 -3.35
CA TRP A 31 -6.95 -3.44 -4.07
C TRP A 31 -5.80 -4.15 -3.37
N ILE A 32 -4.78 -3.42 -2.95
CA ILE A 32 -3.66 -3.98 -2.18
C ILE A 32 -4.16 -4.58 -0.86
N ILE A 33 -5.05 -3.92 -0.12
CA ILE A 33 -5.62 -4.47 1.13
C ILE A 33 -6.38 -5.77 0.84
N SER A 34 -7.13 -5.82 -0.27
CA SER A 34 -7.99 -6.96 -0.62
C SER A 34 -7.21 -8.20 -1.06
N ASP A 35 -6.09 -8.02 -1.77
CA ASP A 35 -5.22 -9.10 -2.23
C ASP A 35 -3.77 -8.62 -2.33
N PRO A 36 -3.06 -8.47 -1.19
CA PRO A 36 -1.71 -7.93 -1.17
C PRO A 36 -0.75 -8.76 -2.03
N LYS A 37 -0.92 -10.09 -2.00
CA LYS A 37 -0.03 -11.03 -2.68
C LYS A 37 -0.10 -10.89 -4.19
N SER A 38 -1.30 -10.86 -4.77
CA SER A 38 -1.43 -10.76 -6.22
C SER A 38 -1.00 -9.40 -6.77
N ILE A 39 -1.15 -8.34 -5.96
CA ILE A 39 -0.83 -6.97 -6.39
C ILE A 39 0.65 -6.62 -6.17
N LEU A 40 1.22 -6.95 -5.01
CA LEU A 40 2.60 -6.60 -4.65
C LEU A 40 3.62 -7.69 -5.02
N GLY A 41 3.16 -8.91 -5.33
CA GLY A 41 4.02 -10.05 -5.67
C GLY A 41 4.66 -10.75 -4.47
N GLU A 42 4.40 -10.28 -3.25
CA GLU A 42 4.95 -10.80 -1.99
C GLU A 42 3.86 -10.90 -0.92
N GLU A 43 4.08 -11.76 0.08
CA GLU A 43 3.13 -11.94 1.19
C GLU A 43 3.47 -10.99 2.34
N PHE A 44 2.66 -9.95 2.48
CA PHE A 44 2.69 -9.03 3.61
C PHE A 44 1.40 -9.16 4.42
N LEU A 45 1.52 -9.15 5.74
CA LEU A 45 0.38 -8.94 6.62
C LEU A 45 0.15 -7.43 6.73
N ILE A 46 -0.90 -6.91 6.10
CA ILE A 46 -1.29 -5.51 6.26
C ILE A 46 -1.89 -5.32 7.66
N ILE A 47 -1.30 -4.42 8.45
CA ILE A 47 -1.67 -4.15 9.85
C ILE A 47 -2.19 -2.74 10.08
N GLY A 48 -2.07 -1.86 9.08
CA GLY A 48 -2.53 -0.48 9.20
C GLY A 48 -2.76 0.19 7.85
N ARG A 49 -3.72 1.12 7.85
CA ARG A 49 -4.07 2.01 6.75
C ARG A 49 -3.95 3.44 7.26
N GLU A 50 -3.36 4.33 6.46
CA GLU A 50 -3.22 5.76 6.76
C GLU A 50 -2.67 6.01 8.18
N VAL A 51 -1.58 5.30 8.52
CA VAL A 51 -1.01 5.31 9.86
C VAL A 51 -0.33 6.64 10.13
N ALA A 52 -0.91 7.43 11.04
CA ALA A 52 -0.44 8.77 11.37
C ALA A 52 0.97 8.79 11.96
N VAL A 53 1.82 9.65 11.39
CA VAL A 53 3.20 9.87 11.81
C VAL A 53 3.27 11.15 12.65
N GLN A 54 3.08 11.00 13.96
CA GLN A 54 2.80 12.10 14.91
C GLN A 54 3.80 13.27 14.86
N ARG A 55 5.09 13.05 14.55
CA ARG A 55 6.10 14.13 14.56
C ARG A 55 6.20 14.93 13.25
N ILE A 56 5.66 14.42 12.15
CA ILE A 56 5.77 15.06 10.83
C ILE A 56 4.42 15.46 10.23
N GLY A 57 3.31 15.11 10.89
CA GLY A 57 1.96 15.50 10.44
C GLY A 57 1.55 14.85 9.13
N ASP A 58 2.12 13.69 8.83
CA ASP A 58 1.92 12.92 7.60
C ASP A 58 1.38 11.53 7.97
N ALA A 59 0.98 10.73 6.98
CA ALA A 59 0.49 9.37 7.19
C ALA A 59 1.16 8.37 6.23
N ILE A 60 1.47 7.18 6.75
CA ILE A 60 1.90 6.05 5.92
C ILE A 60 0.65 5.47 5.25
N ASP A 61 0.64 5.36 3.92
CA ASP A 61 -0.50 4.80 3.18
C ASP A 61 -0.90 3.42 3.69
N LEU A 62 0.06 2.49 3.72
CA LEU A 62 -0.11 1.12 4.18
C LEU A 62 1.08 0.67 5.02
N LEU A 63 0.77 0.06 6.16
CA LEU A 63 1.75 -0.54 7.05
C LEU A 63 1.56 -2.06 7.08
N GLY A 64 2.65 -2.79 6.87
CA GLY A 64 2.64 -4.24 6.88
C GLY A 64 3.76 -4.86 7.71
N ILE A 65 3.71 -6.18 7.81
CA ILE A 65 4.77 -7.03 8.38
C ILE A 65 5.08 -8.14 7.37
N ASP A 66 6.37 -8.38 7.10
CA ASP A 66 6.80 -9.50 6.27
C ASP A 66 6.92 -10.81 7.07
N ARG A 67 7.36 -11.88 6.42
CA ARG A 67 7.49 -13.21 7.05
C ARG A 67 8.58 -13.29 8.12
N ASP A 68 9.55 -12.38 8.09
CA ASP A 68 10.66 -12.32 9.04
C ASP A 68 10.35 -11.38 10.22
N GLY A 69 9.17 -10.75 10.22
CA GLY A 69 8.75 -9.82 11.26
C GLY A 69 9.24 -8.40 11.06
N ASN A 70 9.77 -8.04 9.89
CA ASN A 70 10.17 -6.68 9.60
C ASN A 70 8.94 -5.81 9.34
N VAL A 71 9.00 -4.56 9.79
CA VAL A 71 8.00 -3.55 9.46
C VAL A 71 8.19 -3.12 8.01
N VAL A 72 7.12 -3.21 7.23
CA VAL A 72 7.09 -2.83 5.81
C VAL A 72 6.23 -1.57 5.66
N VAL A 73 6.84 -0.51 5.12
CA VAL A 73 6.14 0.72 4.77
C VAL A 73 5.86 0.69 3.27
N ILE A 74 4.59 0.81 2.89
CA ILE A 74 4.16 0.82 1.49
C ILE A 74 3.55 2.19 1.22
N GLU A 75 4.20 2.95 0.34
CA GLU A 75 3.79 4.29 -0.11
C GLU A 75 3.32 4.23 -1.56
N LEU A 76 2.13 4.76 -1.84
CA LEU A 76 1.51 4.71 -3.17
C LEU A 76 1.73 6.04 -3.90
N LYS A 77 2.07 5.98 -5.19
CA LYS A 77 2.22 7.16 -6.05
C LYS A 77 1.62 6.93 -7.41
N ARG A 78 0.94 7.94 -7.95
CA ARG A 78 0.53 7.98 -9.36
C ARG A 78 1.64 8.55 -10.26
N GLY A 79 1.80 7.93 -11.44
CA GLY A 79 2.56 8.49 -12.55
C GLY A 79 4.09 8.31 -12.46
N SER A 80 4.81 9.01 -13.34
CA SER A 80 6.28 9.02 -13.33
C SER A 80 6.80 10.01 -12.29
N LEU A 81 7.70 9.54 -11.42
CA LEU A 81 8.38 10.37 -10.43
C LEU A 81 9.22 11.44 -11.16
N GLN A 82 8.73 12.68 -11.26
CA GLN A 82 9.46 13.79 -11.88
C GLN A 82 10.13 14.66 -10.82
N GLY A 83 11.46 14.81 -10.91
CA GLY A 83 12.25 15.79 -10.14
C GLY A 83 12.39 15.46 -8.64
N THR A 84 13.38 16.08 -7.99
CA THR A 84 13.95 15.78 -6.65
C THR A 84 13.04 14.98 -5.69
N VAL A 85 13.10 13.67 -5.88
CA VAL A 85 13.08 12.60 -4.88
C VAL A 85 11.99 12.74 -3.82
N ASP A 86 10.89 12.03 -4.04
CA ASP A 86 9.94 11.77 -2.97
C ASP A 86 10.62 10.91 -1.89
N PHE A 87 11.09 11.58 -0.83
CA PHE A 87 11.73 10.93 0.32
C PHE A 87 10.70 10.38 1.31
N GLN A 88 9.40 10.36 1.03
CA GLN A 88 8.39 9.85 1.98
C GLN A 88 8.68 8.43 2.44
N GLY A 89 8.95 7.51 1.53
CA GLY A 89 9.35 6.15 1.90
C GLY A 89 10.56 6.09 2.85
N LEU A 90 11.60 6.89 2.59
CA LEU A 90 12.80 6.93 3.44
C LEU A 90 12.52 7.58 4.80
N LYS A 91 11.78 8.69 4.82
CA LYS A 91 11.37 9.37 6.06
C LYS A 91 10.57 8.43 6.95
N TYR A 92 9.64 7.69 6.38
CA TYR A 92 8.79 6.76 7.11
C TYR A 92 9.57 5.55 7.61
N ALA A 93 10.45 4.96 6.79
CA ALA A 93 11.34 3.90 7.25
C ALA A 93 12.22 4.34 8.43
N ALA A 94 12.80 5.54 8.36
CA ALA A 94 13.58 6.13 9.45
C ALA A 94 12.72 6.45 10.69
N TYR A 95 11.43 6.73 10.51
CA TYR A 95 10.52 6.99 11.62
C TYR A 95 10.10 5.68 12.31
N SER A 96 9.68 4.69 11.52
CA SER A 96 9.23 3.39 12.00
C SER A 96 10.34 2.58 12.66
N SER A 97 11.61 2.85 12.35
CA SER A 97 12.75 2.23 13.07
C SER A 97 12.84 2.63 14.54
N HIS A 98 12.15 3.69 14.97
CA HIS A 98 12.08 4.12 16.36
C HIS A 98 10.81 3.62 17.08
N TRP A 99 9.97 2.82 16.42
CA TRP A 99 8.79 2.28 17.08
C TRP A 99 9.17 1.17 18.05
N ASP A 100 8.71 1.32 19.28
CA ASP A 100 8.71 0.30 20.31
C ASP A 100 7.28 -0.14 20.61
N TYR A 101 7.13 -1.09 21.53
CA TYR A 101 5.81 -1.60 21.92
C TYR A 101 4.92 -0.51 22.55
N ASP A 102 5.52 0.49 23.19
CA ASP A 102 4.82 1.58 23.86
C ASP A 102 4.42 2.70 22.88
N TYR A 103 4.71 2.52 21.59
CA TYR A 103 4.46 3.53 20.58
C TYR A 103 2.94 3.76 20.37
N PRO A 104 2.42 4.97 20.63
CA PRO A 104 0.99 5.19 20.84
C PRO A 104 0.12 5.22 19.57
N SER A 105 0.64 4.91 18.38
CA SER A 105 -0.10 5.07 17.11
C SER A 105 -0.92 3.86 16.68
N LEU A 106 -0.67 2.66 17.22
CA LEU A 106 -1.38 1.43 16.80
C LEU A 106 -2.68 1.18 17.60
N ALA A 107 -2.94 2.00 18.62
CA ALA A 107 -4.10 1.87 19.50
C ALA A 107 -5.13 2.97 19.27
N LYS A 108 -5.65 3.10 18.04
CA LYS A 108 -7.02 3.63 17.88
C LYS A 108 -7.98 2.45 17.82
N ARG A 109 -8.50 2.09 19.00
CA ARG A 109 -9.71 1.27 19.13
C ARG A 109 -10.82 1.92 18.33
N GLU A 110 -11.28 1.28 17.27
CA GLU A 110 -12.66 1.48 16.82
C GLU A 110 -13.56 0.99 17.94
N THR A 111 -14.12 1.95 18.67
CA THR A 111 -15.20 1.72 19.61
C THR A 111 -16.37 2.52 19.05
N THR A 112 -17.26 1.84 18.32
CA THR A 112 -18.74 1.95 18.31
C THR A 112 -19.27 1.39 17.00
#